data_AF-A0A8K0UCD8-F1
#
_entry.id   AF-A0A8K0UCD8-F1
#
_cell.length_a   1.000
_cell.length_b   1.000
_cell.length_c   1.000
_cell.angle_alpha   90.00
_cell.angle_beta   90.00
_cell.angle_gamma   90.00
#
_symmetry.space_group_name_H-M   'P 1'
#
loop_
_entity.id
_entity.type
_entity.pdbx_description
1 polymer ?
#
loop_
_entity_poly.entity_id
_entity_poly.type
_entity_poly.pdbx_seq_one_letter_code
_entity_poly.pdbx_strand_id
1 'polypeptide(L)'
;MALGLTLYDVLGISNDATTDDVRKAYKLKALETHPDKLEPTASSQERRAAEGKFRNVCEAFQVLSDPAKRKAYDTRIQRAHLNQKVWDEEREKRSREREEWARRARERSEARMRERAEIYENLRKIKEGKERYNRMVEQFYEELRDRNPEWEIRRQEVLKRREMREKAQTPKRHSTR
;
A
#
# COMPACT_ATOMS: atom_id res chain seq x y z
N MET A 1 17.65 -3.32 14.32
CA MET A 1 18.85 -3.38 13.46
C MET A 1 19.94 -4.05 14.26
N ALA A 2 20.42 -5.23 13.83
CA ALA A 2 21.63 -5.79 14.41
C ALA A 2 22.80 -4.97 13.86
N LEU A 3 23.30 -4.03 14.66
CA LEU A 3 24.54 -3.33 14.37
C LEU A 3 25.63 -4.39 14.37
N GLY A 4 26.10 -4.79 13.18
CA GLY A 4 27.29 -5.62 13.06
C GLY A 4 28.42 -4.83 13.70
N LEU A 5 28.92 -5.32 14.84
CA LEU A 5 30.02 -4.70 15.58
C LEU A 5 31.19 -4.47 14.61
N THR A 6 31.64 -3.23 14.48
CA THR A 6 32.84 -2.93 13.70
C THR A 6 34.06 -3.48 14.44
N LEU A 7 35.19 -3.64 13.75
CA LEU A 7 36.43 -4.09 14.38
C LEU A 7 36.91 -3.07 15.44
N TYR A 8 36.56 -1.79 15.28
CA TYR A 8 36.77 -0.75 16.28
C TYR A 8 35.90 -0.97 17.52
N ASP A 9 34.61 -1.31 17.34
CA ASP A 9 33.69 -1.64 18.43
C ASP A 9 34.11 -2.90 19.19
N VAL A 10 34.66 -3.91 18.48
CA VAL A 10 35.19 -5.14 19.09
C VAL A 10 36.35 -4.85 20.04
N LEU A 11 37.24 -3.89 19.68
CA LEU A 11 38.30 -3.41 20.56
C LEU A 11 37.83 -2.34 21.55
N GLY A 12 36.65 -1.77 21.36
CA GLY A 12 36.09 -0.69 22.19
C GLY A 12 36.79 0.65 22.00
N ILE A 13 37.28 0.93 20.79
CA ILE A 13 38.03 2.15 20.46
C ILE A 13 37.31 2.95 19.37
N SER A 14 37.63 4.26 19.27
CA SER A 14 37.15 5.09 18.17
C SER A 14 37.82 4.71 16.84
N ASN A 15 37.16 4.99 15.72
CA ASN A 15 37.73 4.89 14.37
C ASN A 15 38.94 5.83 14.17
N ASP A 16 39.02 6.91 14.95
CA ASP A 16 40.13 7.88 14.96
C ASP A 16 41.32 7.44 15.83
N ALA A 17 41.24 6.28 16.50
CA ALA A 17 42.27 5.81 17.42
C ALA A 17 43.64 5.57 16.72
N THR A 18 44.73 5.86 17.42
CA THR A 18 46.08 5.66 16.88
C THR A 18 46.45 4.16 16.87
N THR A 19 47.51 3.79 16.15
CA THR A 19 48.02 2.41 16.14
C THR A 19 48.47 1.94 17.53
N ASP A 20 48.94 2.85 18.37
CA ASP A 20 49.29 2.54 19.76
C ASP A 20 48.06 2.32 20.63
N ASP A 21 46.97 3.04 20.39
CA ASP A 21 45.70 2.82 21.07
C ASP A 21 45.10 1.46 20.69
N VAL A 22 45.19 1.07 19.41
CA VAL A 22 44.79 -0.27 18.93
C VAL A 22 45.57 -1.37 19.67
N ARG A 23 46.90 -1.20 19.84
CA ARG A 23 47.74 -2.15 20.57
C ARG A 23 47.40 -2.22 22.06
N LYS A 24 47.17 -1.07 22.70
CA LYS A 24 46.77 -1.01 24.13
C LYS A 24 45.42 -1.68 24.34
N ALA A 25 44.44 -1.37 23.51
CA ALA A 25 43.09 -1.94 23.57
C ALA A 25 43.11 -3.46 23.35
N TYR A 26 43.90 -3.95 22.38
CA TYR A 26 44.08 -5.38 22.18
C TYR A 26 44.62 -6.09 23.43
N LYS A 27 45.66 -5.54 24.07
CA LYS A 27 46.22 -6.14 25.30
C LYS A 27 45.18 -6.23 26.41
N LEU A 28 44.42 -5.16 26.64
CA LEU A 28 43.35 -5.14 27.65
C LEU A 28 42.25 -6.14 27.31
N LYS A 29 41.75 -6.12 26.06
CA LYS A 29 40.67 -7.01 25.62
C LYS A 29 41.09 -8.47 25.58
N ALA A 30 42.34 -8.78 25.23
CA ALA A 30 42.88 -10.12 25.26
C ALA A 30 42.91 -10.67 26.70
N LEU A 31 43.30 -9.84 27.68
CA LEU A 31 43.29 -10.22 29.10
C LEU A 31 41.89 -10.34 29.71
N GLU A 32 40.91 -9.63 29.16
CA GLU A 32 39.50 -9.75 29.55
C GLU A 32 38.82 -10.98 28.94
N THR A 33 39.20 -11.35 27.72
CA THR A 33 38.55 -12.42 26.95
C THR A 33 39.29 -13.76 26.99
N HIS A 34 40.43 -13.83 27.69
CA HIS A 34 41.23 -15.05 27.79
C HIS A 34 40.46 -16.18 28.51
N PRO A 35 40.38 -17.40 27.94
CA PRO A 35 39.62 -18.50 28.51
C PRO A 35 40.17 -18.99 29.87
N ASP A 36 41.44 -18.70 30.18
CA ASP A 36 42.09 -19.04 31.46
C ASP A 36 41.57 -18.23 32.66
N LYS A 37 40.88 -17.10 32.41
CA LYS A 37 40.18 -16.34 33.46
C LYS A 37 38.82 -16.93 33.84
N LEU A 38 38.37 -17.97 33.15
CA LEU A 38 37.10 -18.61 33.46
C LEU A 38 37.30 -19.62 34.59
N GLU A 39 36.40 -19.59 35.57
CA GLU A 39 36.34 -20.58 36.64
C GLU A 39 36.28 -22.01 36.05
N PRO A 40 36.89 -23.02 36.69
CA PRO A 40 36.83 -24.42 36.25
C PRO A 40 35.40 -24.94 36.08
N THR A 41 34.44 -24.35 36.79
CA THR A 41 33.00 -24.67 36.77
C THR A 41 32.25 -24.00 35.62
N ALA A 42 32.88 -23.16 34.81
CA ALA A 42 32.24 -22.47 33.70
C ALA A 42 31.68 -23.46 32.68
N SER A 43 30.43 -23.24 32.28
CA SER A 43 29.70 -24.06 31.31
C SER A 43 30.43 -24.10 29.97
N SER A 44 30.29 -25.22 29.24
CA SER A 44 30.77 -25.35 27.86
C SER A 44 30.33 -24.21 26.95
N GLN A 45 29.18 -23.59 27.24
CA GLN A 45 28.66 -22.43 26.50
C GLN A 45 29.44 -21.15 26.81
N GLU A 46 29.82 -20.92 28.07
CA GLU A 46 30.59 -19.74 28.50
C GLU A 46 32.01 -19.81 27.96
N ARG A 47 32.63 -21.00 27.98
CA ARG A 47 33.94 -21.24 27.37
C ARG A 47 33.93 -20.95 25.86
N ARG A 48 32.93 -21.45 25.13
CA ARG A 48 32.76 -21.15 23.69
C ARG A 48 32.52 -19.67 23.42
N ALA A 49 31.74 -18.98 24.26
CA ALA A 49 31.49 -17.56 24.12
C ALA A 49 32.75 -16.72 24.35
N ALA A 50 33.58 -17.06 25.35
CA ALA A 50 34.86 -16.41 25.59
C ALA A 50 35.85 -16.65 24.45
N GLU A 51 35.95 -17.88 23.95
CA GLU A 51 36.80 -18.21 22.80
C GLU A 51 36.37 -17.44 21.54
N GLY A 52 35.06 -17.32 21.29
CA GLY A 52 34.52 -16.53 20.19
C GLY A 52 34.85 -15.04 20.32
N LYS A 53 34.72 -14.46 21.53
CA LYS A 53 35.10 -13.06 21.80
C LYS A 53 36.59 -12.84 21.60
N PHE A 54 37.43 -13.73 22.10
CA PHE A 54 38.88 -13.67 21.93
C PHE A 54 39.27 -13.74 20.45
N ARG A 55 38.64 -14.63 19.68
CA ARG A 55 38.84 -14.73 18.23
C ARG A 55 38.51 -13.42 17.51
N ASN A 56 37.38 -12.80 17.85
CA ASN A 56 36.97 -11.51 17.28
C ASN A 56 37.98 -10.40 17.62
N VAL A 57 38.49 -10.36 18.86
CA VAL A 57 39.51 -9.40 19.31
C VAL A 57 40.82 -9.58 18.53
N CYS A 58 41.25 -10.83 18.31
CA CYS A 58 42.43 -11.13 17.50
C CYS A 58 42.25 -10.74 16.03
N GLU A 59 41.10 -11.02 15.43
CA GLU A 59 40.79 -10.63 14.05
C GLU A 59 40.76 -9.10 13.89
N ALA A 60 40.14 -8.40 14.85
CA ALA A 60 40.12 -6.94 14.88
C ALA A 60 41.53 -6.36 14.95
N PHE A 61 42.38 -6.88 15.82
CA PHE A 61 43.77 -6.45 15.91
C PHE A 61 44.54 -6.73 14.61
N GLN A 62 44.40 -7.92 14.01
CA GLN A 62 45.11 -8.30 12.78
C GLN A 62 44.85 -7.36 11.60
N VAL A 63 43.64 -6.81 11.52
CA VAL A 63 43.24 -5.86 10.47
C VAL A 63 43.61 -4.43 10.84
N LEU A 64 43.40 -4.02 12.09
CA LEU A 64 43.60 -2.63 12.53
C LEU A 64 45.05 -2.28 12.85
N SER A 65 45.90 -3.27 13.14
CA SER A 65 47.33 -3.05 13.45
C SER A 65 48.16 -2.71 12.21
N ASP A 66 47.74 -3.17 11.03
CA ASP A 66 48.43 -2.96 9.76
C ASP A 66 47.79 -1.77 9.02
N PRO A 67 48.54 -0.69 8.73
CA PRO A 67 48.00 0.50 8.06
C PRO A 67 47.34 0.19 6.70
N ALA A 68 47.85 -0.76 5.93
CA ALA A 68 47.30 -1.10 4.62
C ALA A 68 45.95 -1.81 4.76
N LYS A 69 45.88 -2.78 5.69
CA LYS A 69 44.63 -3.51 5.98
C LYS A 69 43.57 -2.61 6.62
N ARG A 70 43.98 -1.72 7.53
CA ARG A 70 43.11 -0.72 8.14
C ARG A 70 42.50 0.19 7.08
N LYS A 71 43.31 0.74 6.17
CA LYS A 71 42.82 1.59 5.07
C LYS A 71 41.81 0.86 4.18
N ALA A 72 42.08 -0.40 3.84
CA ALA A 72 41.17 -1.21 3.03
C ALA A 72 39.84 -1.48 3.76
N TYR A 73 39.91 -1.76 5.07
CA TYR A 73 38.75 -1.95 5.92
C TYR A 73 37.90 -0.68 6.03
N ASP A 74 38.53 0.47 6.28
CA ASP A 74 37.87 1.77 6.37
C ASP A 74 37.19 2.13 5.05
N THR A 75 37.87 1.94 3.92
CA THR A 75 37.31 2.16 2.58
C THR A 75 36.08 1.28 2.34
N ARG A 76 36.11 0.01 2.77
CA ARG A 76 34.98 -0.92 2.63
C ARG A 76 33.78 -0.46 3.46
N ILE A 77 34.00 -0.04 4.71
CA ILE A 77 32.93 0.48 5.58
C ILE A 77 32.33 1.75 4.98
N GLN A 78 33.16 2.69 4.53
CA GLN A 78 32.68 3.93 3.89
C GLN A 78 31.84 3.63 2.65
N ARG A 79 32.28 2.70 1.80
CA ARG A 79 31.50 2.27 0.64
C ARG A 79 30.18 1.60 1.02
N ALA A 80 30.16 0.78 2.06
CA ALA A 80 28.94 0.16 2.57
C ALA A 80 27.94 1.21 3.08
N HIS A 81 28.39 2.22 3.81
CA HIS A 81 27.55 3.32 4.28
C HIS A 81 26.99 4.17 3.13
N LEU A 82 27.82 4.51 2.14
CA LEU A 82 27.39 5.27 0.97
C LEU A 82 26.33 4.49 0.18
N ASN A 83 26.57 3.19 -0.05
CA ASN A 83 25.59 2.34 -0.71
C ASN A 83 24.27 2.32 0.09
N GLN A 84 24.31 2.16 1.41
CA GLN A 84 23.11 2.14 2.25
C GLN A 84 22.27 3.42 2.09
N LYS A 85 22.90 4.60 2.10
CA LYS A 85 22.19 5.88 1.89
C LYS A 85 21.48 5.93 0.54
N VAL A 86 22.15 5.49 -0.52
CA VAL A 86 21.56 5.42 -1.86
C VAL A 86 20.35 4.47 -1.88
N TRP A 87 20.46 3.30 -1.26
CA TRP A 87 19.36 2.34 -1.15
C TRP A 87 18.17 2.87 -0.35
N ASP A 88 18.42 3.67 0.69
CA ASP A 88 17.37 4.29 1.52
C ASP A 88 16.67 5.42 0.75
N GLU A 89 17.41 6.28 0.05
CA GLU A 89 16.87 7.33 -0.83
C GLU A 89 16.01 6.75 -1.97
N GLU A 90 16.49 5.69 -2.63
CA GLU A 90 15.72 4.99 -3.67
C GLU A 90 14.46 4.31 -3.13
N ARG A 91 14.51 3.82 -1.88
CA ARG A 91 13.34 3.21 -1.22
C ARG A 91 12.29 4.27 -0.91
N GLU A 92 12.71 5.43 -0.41
CA GLU A 92 11.81 6.57 -0.18
C GLU A 92 11.19 7.07 -1.47
N LYS A 93 11.99 7.26 -2.53
CA LYS A 93 11.50 7.69 -3.85
C LYS A 93 10.41 6.74 -4.36
N ARG A 94 10.67 5.42 -4.31
CA ARG A 94 9.67 4.41 -4.70
C ARG A 94 8.42 4.42 -3.80
N SER A 95 8.54 4.78 -2.52
CA SER A 95 7.38 4.93 -1.64
C SER A 95 6.51 6.11 -2.06
N ARG A 96 7.14 7.27 -2.31
CA ARG A 96 6.45 8.47 -2.79
C ARG A 96 5.76 8.21 -4.13
N GLU A 97 6.45 7.58 -5.07
CA GLU A 97 5.86 7.20 -6.37
C GLU A 97 4.65 6.26 -6.21
N ARG A 98 4.70 5.29 -5.28
CA ARG A 98 3.55 4.41 -4.99
C ARG A 98 2.38 5.16 -4.37
N GLU A 99 2.63 6.07 -3.43
CA GLU A 99 1.61 6.90 -2.80
C GLU A 99 0.96 7.84 -3.81
N GLU A 100 1.74 8.47 -4.68
CA GLU A 100 1.22 9.28 -5.76
C GLU A 100 0.41 8.47 -6.77
N TRP A 101 0.87 7.27 -7.14
CA TRP A 101 0.12 6.37 -8.00
C TRP A 101 -1.22 5.98 -7.35
N ALA A 102 -1.22 5.64 -6.05
CA ALA A 102 -2.42 5.30 -5.31
C ALA A 102 -3.38 6.49 -5.18
N ARG A 103 -2.86 7.70 -4.93
CA ARG A 103 -3.64 8.94 -4.91
C ARG A 103 -4.32 9.18 -6.26
N ARG A 104 -3.54 9.14 -7.36
CA ARG A 104 -4.09 9.29 -8.72
C ARG A 104 -5.10 8.20 -9.05
N ALA A 105 -4.90 6.98 -8.58
CA ALA A 105 -5.86 5.89 -8.78
C ALA A 105 -7.19 6.14 -8.03
N ARG A 106 -7.12 6.64 -6.80
CA ARG A 106 -8.29 7.06 -6.02
C ARG A 106 -9.03 8.21 -6.68
N GLU A 107 -8.32 9.26 -7.09
CA GLU A 107 -8.90 10.40 -7.80
C GLU A 107 -9.61 9.96 -9.09
N ARG A 108 -8.98 9.10 -9.90
CA ARG A 108 -9.64 8.53 -11.09
C ARG A 108 -10.87 7.70 -10.74
N SER A 109 -10.84 6.95 -9.65
CA SER A 109 -11.99 6.17 -9.19
C SER A 109 -13.13 7.07 -8.71
N GLU A 110 -12.82 8.07 -7.90
CA GLU A 110 -13.77 9.05 -7.42
C GLU A 110 -14.38 9.87 -8.56
N ALA A 111 -13.59 10.28 -9.55
CA ALA A 111 -14.08 10.99 -10.73
C ALA A 111 -15.12 10.16 -11.49
N ARG A 112 -14.84 8.87 -11.74
CA ARG A 112 -15.81 7.94 -12.35
C ARG A 112 -17.07 7.79 -11.51
N MET A 113 -16.93 7.73 -10.18
CA MET A 113 -18.09 7.62 -9.29
C MET A 113 -18.92 8.90 -9.24
N ARG A 114 -18.29 10.07 -9.29
CA ARG A 114 -18.98 11.37 -9.36
C ARG A 114 -19.75 11.52 -10.67
N GLU A 115 -19.11 11.22 -11.80
CA GLU A 115 -19.76 11.24 -13.11
C GLU A 115 -20.97 10.30 -13.13
N ARG A 116 -20.81 9.09 -12.60
CA ARG A 116 -21.91 8.14 -12.49
C ARG A 116 -23.04 8.62 -11.56
N ALA A 117 -22.70 9.25 -10.43
CA ALA A 117 -23.68 9.85 -9.52
C ALA A 117 -24.47 10.98 -10.19
N GLU A 118 -23.80 11.81 -10.99
CA GLU A 118 -24.43 12.89 -11.75
C GLU A 118 -25.43 12.34 -12.78
N ILE A 119 -25.07 11.27 -13.50
CA ILE A 119 -25.98 10.59 -14.43
C ILE A 119 -27.25 10.12 -13.69
N TYR A 120 -27.10 9.50 -12.53
CA TYR A 120 -28.26 9.03 -11.76
C TYR A 120 -29.13 10.17 -11.26
N GLU A 121 -28.54 11.28 -10.81
CA GLU A 121 -29.31 12.45 -10.38
C GLU A 121 -30.07 13.08 -11.56
N ASN A 122 -29.45 13.16 -12.73
CA ASN A 122 -30.12 13.65 -13.95
C ASN A 122 -31.28 12.73 -14.36
N LEU A 123 -31.08 11.41 -14.32
CA LEU A 123 -32.16 10.45 -14.58
C LEU A 123 -33.31 10.58 -13.57
N ARG A 124 -32.99 10.79 -12.29
CA ARG A 124 -33.97 11.04 -11.23
C ARG A 124 -34.82 12.27 -11.56
N LYS A 125 -34.18 13.40 -11.89
CA LYS A 125 -34.86 14.64 -12.28
C LYS A 125 -35.76 14.47 -13.51
N ILE A 126 -35.30 13.73 -14.52
CA ILE A 126 -36.10 13.42 -15.71
C ILE A 126 -37.34 12.61 -15.33
N LYS A 127 -37.18 11.58 -14.49
CA LYS A 127 -38.28 10.74 -14.04
C LYS A 127 -39.30 11.54 -13.25
N GLU A 128 -38.86 12.36 -12.30
CA GLU A 128 -39.72 13.25 -11.52
C GLU A 128 -40.44 14.28 -12.42
N GLY A 129 -39.76 14.83 -13.42
CA GLY A 129 -40.36 15.73 -14.41
C GLY A 129 -41.47 15.05 -15.20
N LYS A 130 -41.24 13.81 -15.64
CA LYS A 130 -42.24 12.99 -16.32
C LYS A 130 -43.43 12.69 -15.42
N GLU A 131 -43.19 12.36 -14.15
CA GLU A 131 -44.27 12.12 -13.18
C GLU A 131 -45.08 13.39 -12.90
N ARG A 132 -44.44 14.55 -12.77
CA ARG A 132 -45.14 15.84 -12.64
C ARG A 132 -46.03 16.12 -13.86
N TYR A 133 -45.50 15.91 -15.06
CA TYR A 133 -46.26 16.08 -16.30
C TYR A 133 -47.45 15.11 -16.35
N ASN A 134 -47.23 13.83 -16.05
CA ASN A 134 -48.29 12.83 -16.03
C ASN A 134 -49.39 13.20 -15.02
N ARG A 135 -49.02 13.64 -13.81
CA ARG A 135 -49.99 14.10 -12.80
C ARG A 135 -50.81 15.30 -13.29
N MET A 136 -50.17 16.28 -13.91
CA MET A 136 -50.87 17.44 -14.49
C MET A 136 -51.86 17.01 -15.59
N VAL A 137 -51.45 16.07 -16.44
CA VAL A 137 -52.30 15.51 -17.49
C VAL A 137 -53.48 14.72 -16.90
N GLU A 138 -53.25 13.91 -15.88
CA GLU A 138 -54.30 13.18 -15.17
C GLU A 138 -55.31 14.12 -14.53
N GLN A 139 -54.84 15.15 -13.82
CA GLN A 139 -55.70 16.19 -13.24
C GLN A 139 -56.55 16.89 -14.30
N PHE A 140 -55.97 17.25 -15.44
CA PHE A 140 -56.71 17.85 -16.54
C PHE A 140 -57.79 16.91 -17.10
N TYR A 141 -57.50 15.61 -17.23
CA TYR A 141 -58.49 14.63 -17.67
C TYR A 141 -59.59 14.38 -16.65
N GLU A 142 -59.27 14.43 -15.35
CA GLU A 142 -60.26 14.37 -14.27
C GLU A 142 -61.21 15.57 -14.33
N GLU A 143 -60.68 16.79 -14.47
CA GLU A 143 -61.50 18.00 -14.63
C GLU A 143 -62.42 17.92 -15.86
N LEU A 144 -61.91 17.40 -16.98
CA LEU A 144 -62.70 17.19 -18.18
C LEU A 144 -63.81 16.15 -17.98
N ARG A 145 -63.54 15.07 -17.24
CA ARG A 145 -64.53 14.04 -16.89
C ARG A 145 -65.67 14.63 -16.06
N ASP A 146 -65.34 15.45 -15.08
CA ASP A 146 -66.34 16.07 -14.21
C ASP A 146 -67.22 17.09 -14.95
N ARG A 147 -66.65 17.81 -15.93
CA ARG A 147 -67.38 18.79 -16.73
C ARG A 147 -68.14 18.19 -17.91
N ASN A 148 -67.74 17.02 -18.42
CA ASN A 148 -68.35 16.39 -19.59
C ASN A 148 -68.37 14.85 -19.45
N PRO A 149 -69.34 14.29 -18.71
CA PRO A 149 -69.39 12.85 -18.41
C PRO A 149 -69.60 11.98 -19.66
N GLU A 150 -70.22 12.50 -20.73
CA GLU A 150 -70.38 11.78 -21.99
C GLU A 150 -69.05 11.54 -22.73
N TRP A 151 -68.04 12.39 -22.49
CA TRP A 151 -66.75 12.29 -23.15
C TRP A 151 -65.98 11.02 -22.74
N GLU A 152 -66.04 10.64 -21.46
CA GLU A 152 -65.40 9.41 -20.98
C GLU A 152 -66.07 8.17 -21.58
N ILE A 153 -67.40 8.18 -21.74
CA ILE A 153 -68.15 7.10 -22.40
C ILE A 153 -67.66 6.93 -23.84
N ARG A 154 -67.55 8.03 -24.61
CA ARG A 154 -67.03 8.00 -25.99
C ARG A 154 -65.56 7.55 -26.05
N ARG A 155 -64.72 7.99 -25.11
CA ARG A 155 -63.30 7.60 -25.04
C ARG A 155 -63.13 6.11 -24.78
N GLN A 156 -63.88 5.55 -23.84
CA GLN A 156 -63.89 4.12 -23.54
C GLN A 156 -64.35 3.30 -24.77
N GLU A 157 -65.32 3.82 -25.51
CA GLU A 157 -65.79 3.18 -26.74
C GLU A 157 -64.72 3.19 -27.86
N VAL A 158 -63.98 4.28 -28.01
CA VAL A 158 -62.83 4.37 -28.93
C VAL A 158 -61.70 3.42 -28.52
N LEU A 159 -61.36 3.33 -27.23
CA LEU A 159 -60.35 2.42 -26.71
C LEU A 159 -60.75 0.94 -26.93
N LYS A 160 -62.01 0.59 -26.66
CA LYS A 160 -62.56 -0.74 -26.96
C LYS A 160 -62.49 -1.05 -28.46
N ARG A 161 -62.86 -0.11 -29.33
CA ARG A 161 -62.73 -0.28 -30.79
C ARG A 161 -61.28 -0.49 -31.22
N ARG A 162 -60.33 0.21 -30.59
CA ARG A 162 -58.91 0.05 -30.87
C ARG A 162 -58.37 -1.29 -30.40
N GLU A 163 -58.70 -1.73 -29.18
CA GLU A 163 -58.35 -3.08 -28.70
C GLU A 163 -58.94 -4.17 -29.58
N MET A 164 -60.18 -4.02 -30.02
CA MET A 164 -60.84 -4.97 -30.92
C MET A 164 -60.12 -5.05 -32.27
N ARG A 165 -59.62 -3.91 -32.79
CA ARG A 165 -58.80 -3.85 -34.01
C ARG A 165 -57.42 -4.47 -33.82
N GLU A 166 -56.76 -4.23 -32.68
CA GLU A 166 -55.45 -4.84 -32.37
C GLU A 166 -55.56 -6.37 -32.17
N LYS A 167 -56.59 -6.85 -31.46
CA LYS A 167 -56.89 -8.29 -31.30
C LYS A 167 -57.24 -8.97 -32.62
N ALA A 168 -57.90 -8.26 -33.54
CA ALA A 168 -58.18 -8.74 -34.88
C ALA A 168 -56.96 -8.73 -35.80
N GLN A 169 -55.97 -7.86 -35.54
CA GLN A 169 -54.73 -7.75 -36.32
C GLN A 169 -53.59 -8.64 -35.82
N THR A 170 -53.64 -9.19 -34.60
CA THR A 170 -52.65 -10.16 -34.11
C THR A 170 -52.83 -11.53 -34.78
N PRO A 171 -51.89 -11.99 -35.64
CA PRO A 171 -52.01 -13.31 -36.26
C PRO A 171 -51.78 -14.40 -35.20
N LYS A 172 -52.65 -15.43 -35.18
CA LYS A 172 -52.45 -16.65 -34.39
C LYS A 172 -51.15 -17.32 -34.84
N ARG A 173 -50.07 -17.18 -34.06
CA ARG A 173 -48.87 -18.01 -34.21
C ARG A 173 -49.28 -19.47 -34.03
N HIS A 174 -49.39 -20.19 -35.14
CA HIS A 174 -49.58 -21.64 -35.12
C HIS A 174 -48.28 -22.25 -34.60
N SER A 175 -48.34 -22.80 -33.39
CA SER A 175 -47.33 -23.69 -32.86
C SER A 175 -47.47 -25.01 -33.61
N THR A 176 -46.56 -25.26 -34.55
CA THR A 176 -46.40 -26.59 -35.15
C THR A 176 -45.32 -27.33 -34.38
N ARG A 177 -45.70 -28.53 -33.97
CA ARG A 177 -44.97 -29.55 -33.24
C ARG A 177 -43.88 -30.19 -34.09
#